data_AF-A0A540NSN1-F1
#
_entry.id   AF-A0A540NSN1-F1
#
_cell.length_a   1.000
_cell.length_b   1.000
_cell.length_c   1.000
_cell.angle_alpha   90.00
_cell.angle_beta   90.00
_cell.angle_gamma   90.00
#
_symmetry.space_group_name_H-M   'P 1'
#
loop_
_entity.id
_entity.type
_entity.pdbx_description
1 polymer ?
#
loop_
_entity_poly.entity_id
_entity_poly.type
_entity_poly.pdbx_seq_one_letter_code
_entity_poly.pdbx_strand_id
1 'polypeptide(L)'
;MFGVVFPNCSFPMDISFFSQIDSFHWFLDMNTFVGEAYDQVHELCIFLLNNFTLPLDKALAVYIQSPGSAFFFCGAVTVARLSTVLALPWP
;
A
#
# COMPACT_ATOMS: atom_id res chain seq x y z
N MET A 1 2.35 -5.51 -10.94
CA MET A 1 2.32 -6.28 -9.68
C MET A 1 3.25 -5.58 -8.72
N PHE A 2 2.76 -5.20 -7.55
CA PHE A 2 3.50 -4.42 -6.57
C PHE A 2 3.78 -5.28 -5.34
N GLY A 3 4.74 -4.85 -4.54
CA GLY A 3 5.02 -5.38 -3.22
C GLY A 3 4.98 -4.28 -2.18
N VAL A 4 4.69 -4.69 -0.95
CA VAL A 4 4.58 -3.84 0.22
C VAL A 4 5.37 -4.44 1.38
N VAL A 5 6.06 -3.61 2.14
CA VAL A 5 6.66 -3.95 3.44
C VAL A 5 6.21 -2.91 4.44
N PHE A 6 5.75 -3.35 5.60
CA PHE A 6 5.58 -2.51 6.77
C PHE A 6 6.85 -2.63 7.63
N PRO A 7 7.72 -1.60 7.69
CA PRO A 7 8.99 -1.68 8.40
C PRO A 7 8.79 -2.14 9.85
N ASN A 8 9.60 -3.10 10.29
CA ASN A 8 9.55 -3.72 11.63
C ASN A 8 8.26 -4.51 11.96
N CYS A 9 7.27 -4.51 11.07
CA CYS A 9 5.99 -5.20 11.27
C CYS A 9 5.82 -6.41 10.34
N SER A 10 6.42 -6.39 9.14
CA SER A 10 6.17 -7.42 8.11
C SER A 10 7.42 -7.82 7.33
N PHE A 11 7.36 -9.01 6.75
CA PHE A 11 8.16 -9.35 5.57
C PHE A 11 7.54 -8.73 4.30
N PRO A 12 8.24 -8.70 3.15
CA PRO A 12 7.65 -8.29 1.89
C PRO A 12 6.42 -9.12 1.55
N MET A 13 5.29 -8.42 1.38
CA MET A 13 4.02 -8.96 0.95
C MET A 13 3.81 -8.60 -0.51
N ASP A 14 3.42 -9.57 -1.32
CA ASP A 14 3.01 -9.35 -2.70
C ASP A 14 1.50 -9.10 -2.80
N ILE A 15 1.02 -8.97 -4.03
CA ILE A 15 -0.38 -8.68 -4.33
C ILE A 15 -1.36 -9.75 -3.81
N SER A 16 -0.92 -10.97 -3.51
CA SER A 16 -1.79 -12.07 -3.04
C SER A 16 -2.31 -11.85 -1.62
N PHE A 17 -1.66 -10.98 -0.85
CA PHE A 17 -2.12 -10.55 0.48
C PHE A 17 -3.27 -9.53 0.40
N PHE A 18 -3.58 -9.02 -0.79
CA PHE A 18 -4.59 -8.00 -1.00
C PHE A 18 -5.83 -8.62 -1.64
N SER A 19 -6.99 -8.16 -1.19
CA SER A 19 -8.25 -8.40 -1.89
C SER A 19 -8.37 -7.44 -3.06
N GLN A 20 -8.53 -7.97 -4.27
CA GLN A 20 -8.75 -7.17 -5.46
C GLN A 20 -10.23 -6.75 -5.52
N ILE A 21 -10.48 -5.44 -5.45
CA ILE A 21 -11.85 -4.88 -5.50
C ILE A 21 -12.31 -4.78 -6.96
N ASP A 22 -11.41 -4.37 -7.85
CA ASP A 22 -11.63 -4.32 -9.29
C ASP A 22 -10.32 -4.46 -10.07
N SER A 23 -10.34 -4.26 -11.39
CA SER A 23 -9.15 -4.40 -12.24
C SER A 23 -7.94 -3.56 -11.84
N PHE A 24 -8.11 -2.47 -11.08
CA PHE A 24 -7.07 -1.49 -10.76
C PHE A 24 -6.98 -1.12 -9.28
N HIS A 25 -7.82 -1.68 -8.42
CA HIS A 25 -7.84 -1.39 -6.99
C HIS A 25 -7.65 -2.65 -6.14
N TRP A 26 -6.75 -2.55 -5.17
CA TRP A 26 -6.41 -3.60 -4.22
C TRP A 26 -6.54 -3.06 -2.80
N PHE A 27 -7.05 -3.89 -1.91
CA PHE A 27 -7.34 -3.54 -0.54
C PHE A 27 -6.69 -4.53 0.42
N LEU A 28 -6.00 -4.00 1.41
CA LEU A 28 -5.48 -4.77 2.53
C LEU A 28 -6.28 -4.41 3.77
N ASP A 29 -6.96 -5.40 4.33
CA ASP A 29 -7.60 -5.24 5.62
C ASP A 29 -6.56 -5.28 6.74
N MET A 30 -6.28 -4.12 7.33
CA MET A 30 -5.31 -4.00 8.43
C MET A 30 -5.77 -4.72 9.69
N ASN A 31 -7.07 -4.94 9.89
CA ASN A 31 -7.55 -5.70 11.04
C ASN A 31 -7.15 -7.18 10.93
N THR A 32 -7.28 -7.76 9.72
CA THR A 32 -6.75 -9.11 9.46
C THR A 32 -5.23 -9.18 9.62
N PHE A 33 -4.51 -8.09 9.31
CA PHE A 33 -3.05 -8.06 9.32
C PHE A 33 -2.43 -7.82 10.72
N VAL A 34 -2.91 -6.82 11.47
CA VAL A 34 -2.36 -6.36 12.76
C VAL A 34 -3.43 -6.18 13.84
N GLY A 35 -4.68 -6.56 13.58
CA GLY A 35 -5.79 -6.39 14.52
C GLY A 35 -6.13 -4.93 14.77
N GLU A 36 -6.39 -4.60 16.03
CA GLU A 36 -6.72 -3.22 16.45
C GLU A 36 -5.51 -2.29 16.47
N ALA A 37 -4.28 -2.80 16.31
CA ALA A 37 -3.03 -2.05 16.40
C ALA A 37 -2.58 -1.43 15.06
N TYR A 38 -3.51 -1.17 14.13
CA TYR A 38 -3.20 -0.59 12.82
C TYR A 38 -2.52 0.78 12.93
N ASP A 39 -2.85 1.54 13.97
CA ASP A 39 -2.32 2.85 14.29
C ASP A 39 -0.82 2.85 14.64
N GLN A 40 -0.28 1.70 15.05
CA GLN A 40 1.15 1.50 15.32
C GLN A 40 1.99 1.34 14.05
N VAL A 41 1.33 1.16 12.89
CA VAL A 41 2.01 0.98 11.61
C VAL A 41 2.21 2.35 10.96
N HIS A 42 3.33 3.00 11.22
CA HIS A 42 3.52 4.39 10.80
C HIS A 42 4.08 4.56 9.38
N GLU A 43 4.62 3.51 8.80
CA GLU A 43 5.30 3.58 7.50
C GLU A 43 4.97 2.37 6.62
N LEU A 44 5.01 2.62 5.31
CA LEU A 44 4.84 1.63 4.26
C LEU A 44 5.96 1.81 3.24
N CYS A 45 6.74 0.78 2.99
CA CYS A 45 7.57 0.70 1.80
C CYS A 45 6.77 0.02 0.69
N ILE A 46 6.55 0.71 -0.43
CA ILE A 46 5.88 0.17 -1.60
C ILE A 46 6.82 0.17 -2.80
N PHE A 47 6.75 -0.87 -3.63
CA PHE A 47 7.59 -1.00 -4.81
C PHE A 47 6.92 -1.78 -5.95
N LEU A 48 7.30 -1.49 -7.18
CA LEU A 48 6.87 -2.20 -8.38
C LEU A 48 7.80 -3.40 -8.66
N LEU A 49 7.23 -4.56 -9.00
CA LEU A 49 7.99 -5.77 -9.34
C LEU A 49 8.34 -5.78 -10.84
N ASN A 50 9.57 -6.20 -11.16
CA ASN A 50 10.31 -5.99 -12.42
C ASN A 50 9.67 -6.48 -13.74
N ASN A 51 8.49 -7.13 -13.73
CA ASN A 51 7.85 -7.64 -14.95
C ASN A 51 6.46 -7.05 -15.24
N PHE A 52 5.98 -6.12 -14.40
CA PHE A 52 4.71 -5.44 -14.63
C PHE A 52 4.90 -3.93 -14.49
N THR A 53 5.04 -3.27 -15.63
CA THR A 53 5.14 -1.82 -15.71
C THR A 53 3.74 -1.20 -15.75
N LEU A 54 3.56 -0.14 -14.95
CA LEU A 54 2.43 0.77 -15.15
C LEU A 54 2.60 1.47 -16.51
N PRO A 55 1.52 1.92 -17.17
CA PRO A 55 1.64 2.85 -18.28
C PRO A 55 2.42 4.10 -17.85
N LEU A 56 3.14 4.73 -18.80
CA LEU A 56 4.10 5.81 -18.52
C LEU A 56 3.49 7.01 -17.77
N ASP A 57 2.19 7.27 -17.99
CA ASP A 57 1.42 8.36 -17.41
C ASP A 57 0.59 7.95 -16.17
N LYS A 58 0.83 6.75 -15.62
CA LYS A 58 0.08 6.20 -14.49
C LYS A 58 0.94 6.01 -13.25
N ALA A 59 0.27 6.02 -12.12
CA ALA A 59 0.85 5.82 -10.81
C ALA A 59 0.04 4.78 -10.04
N LEU A 60 0.71 4.06 -9.13
CA LEU A 60 0.04 3.27 -8.12
C LEU A 60 0.00 4.10 -6.83
N ALA A 61 -1.20 4.58 -6.50
CA ALA A 61 -1.45 5.40 -5.34
C ALA A 61 -1.75 4.55 -4.11
N VAL A 62 -1.32 5.04 -2.95
CA VAL A 62 -1.57 4.44 -1.64
C VAL A 62 -2.52 5.35 -0.87
N TYR A 63 -3.58 4.74 -0.36
CA TYR A 63 -4.54 5.37 0.54
C TYR A 63 -4.66 4.56 1.82
N ILE A 64 -4.95 5.24 2.92
CA ILE A 64 -5.29 4.62 4.21
C ILE A 64 -6.68 5.08 4.65
N GLN A 65 -7.30 4.30 5.54
CA GLN A 65 -8.60 4.62 6.12
C GLN A 65 -8.66 4.05 7.54
N SER A 66 -8.95 4.90 8.54
CA SER A 66 -9.36 4.43 9.87
C SER A 66 -10.88 4.17 9.89
N PRO A 67 -11.39 3.29 10.77
CA PRO A 67 -12.82 3.00 10.87
C PRO A 67 -13.67 4.26 11.03
N GLY A 68 -14.65 4.45 10.15
CA GLY A 68 -15.53 5.63 10.17
C GLY A 68 -14.96 6.88 9.48
N SER A 69 -13.71 6.85 9.02
CA SER A 69 -13.06 7.97 8.31
C SER A 69 -13.13 7.80 6.79
N ALA A 70 -12.86 8.90 6.08
CA ALA A 70 -12.64 8.87 4.63
C ALA A 70 -11.23 8.34 4.30
N PHE A 71 -11.02 7.88 3.06
CA PHE A 71 -9.70 7.52 2.58
C PHE A 71 -8.78 8.75 2.50
N PHE A 72 -7.55 8.59 2.97
CA PHE A 72 -6.50 9.60 2.96
C PHE A 72 -5.35 9.18 2.03
N PHE A 73 -4.95 10.08 1.13
CA PHE A 73 -3.86 9.83 0.18
C PHE A 73 -2.48 9.97 0.84
N CYS A 74 -1.67 8.92 0.79
CA CYS A 74 -0.33 8.89 1.41
C CYS A 74 0.79 9.16 0.41
N GLY A 75 0.60 8.80 -0.86
CA GLY A 75 1.62 8.93 -1.89
C GLY A 75 1.45 7.90 -3.00
N ALA A 76 2.45 7.82 -3.88
CA ALA A 76 2.41 6.93 -5.02
C ALA A 76 3.79 6.50 -5.53
N VAL A 77 3.82 5.38 -6.27
CA VAL A 77 4.96 4.95 -7.09
C VAL A 77 4.60 5.06 -8.58
N THR A 78 5.62 5.31 -9.40
CA THR A 78 5.50 5.43 -10.85
C THR A 78 6.63 4.65 -11.53
N VAL A 79 6.62 4.55 -12.85
CA VAL A 79 7.76 3.96 -13.58
C VAL A 79 9.05 4.79 -13.45
N ALA A 80 8.96 6.09 -13.15
CA ALA A 80 10.12 6.95 -12.88
C ALA A 80 10.64 6.81 -11.44
N ARG A 81 9.79 6.35 -10.51
CA ARG A 81 10.14 6.08 -9.12
C ARG A 81 9.48 4.77 -8.67
N LEU A 82 10.21 3.68 -8.89
CA LEU A 82 9.73 2.32 -8.72
C LEU A 82 9.45 1.93 -7.27
N SER A 83 10.02 2.65 -6.30
CA SER A 83 9.79 2.40 -4.88
C SER A 83 9.83 3.70 -4.07
N THR A 84 9.16 3.69 -2.92
CA THR A 84 9.23 4.78 -1.93
C THR A 84 8.77 4.27 -0.57
N VAL A 85 9.26 4.92 0.49
CA VAL A 85 8.66 4.83 1.83
C VAL A 85 7.64 5.96 1.97
N LEU A 86 6.46 5.63 2.49
CA LEU A 86 5.36 6.56 2.74
C LEU A 86 5.03 6.53 4.23
N ALA A 87 4.83 7.71 4.83
CA ALA A 87 4.22 7.80 6.14
C ALA A 87 2.72 7.47 6.04
N LEU A 88 2.18 6.82 7.07
CA LEU A 88 0.77 6.48 7.22
C LEU A 88 0.20 7.33 8.37
N PRO A 89 -0.31 8.54 8.09
CA PRO A 89 -0.87 9.42 9.11
C PRO A 89 -2.29 8.97 9.46
N TRP A 90 -2.40 7.92 10.27
CA TRP A 90 -3.69 7.44 10.76
C TRP A 90 -4.45 8.59 11.46
N PRO A 91 -5.71 8.86 11.07
CA PRO A 91 -6.56 9.85 11.71
C PRO A 91 -7.00 9.45 13.12
#